data_AF-A0A3D2U7U1-F1
#
_entry.id   AF-A0A3D2U7U1-F1
#
_cell.length_a   1.000
_cell.length_b   1.000
_cell.length_c   1.000
_cell.angle_alpha   90.00
_cell.angle_beta   90.00
_cell.angle_gamma   90.00
#
_symmetry.space_group_name_H-M   'P 1'
#
loop_
_entity.id
_entity.type
_entity.pdbx_description
1 polymer ?
#
loop_
_entity_poly.entity_id
_entity_poly.type
_entity_poly.pdbx_seq_one_letter_code
_entity_poly.pdbx_strand_id
1 'polypeptide(L)'
;MIPIKRGLDLPVNGAPVQKVDGSSAVRRVAVVGDDFVGMKPALEVSVGDSVRLGGRLFTDRKSPGIVYTSPAGGTVVEINRGEKRVFQSLVIETPAGGAEEVEEFESVGESQIEELSSERLRGILVDSGLWTAFRQRPFSIVPPVDSLPDAMFVTAIDTNPLAADPAVILESQAAEFVLGLRGLRQLGEMPLHLVTAADAAIPGTEVKGVVHQTFSGPHPAGLPGTHMHFLDPVGERRVGWHIGYQDVVAIGTLLSTGRLDCQRIVSLCGPGASQPRLVRTRLGASVKELVSGEVAAENVRVISG
;
A
#
# COMPACT_ATOMS: atom_id res chain seq x y z
N MET A 1 -2.85 7.39 -24.17
CA MET A 1 -4.20 7.04 -23.70
C MET A 1 -4.63 5.70 -24.32
N ILE A 2 -4.82 4.68 -23.49
CA ILE A 2 -5.24 3.33 -23.87
C ILE A 2 -6.70 3.16 -23.41
N PRO A 3 -7.68 3.09 -24.34
CA PRO A 3 -9.08 2.95 -23.99
C PRO A 3 -9.46 1.49 -23.74
N ILE A 4 -10.05 1.21 -22.58
CA ILE A 4 -10.69 -0.06 -22.28
C ILE A 4 -12.15 0.03 -22.71
N LYS A 5 -12.54 -0.81 -23.68
CA LYS A 5 -13.91 -0.82 -24.24
C LYS A 5 -14.78 -1.94 -23.69
N ARG A 6 -14.16 -2.98 -23.14
CA ARG A 6 -14.83 -4.17 -22.58
C ARG A 6 -14.61 -4.17 -21.08
N GLY A 7 -15.68 -3.91 -20.35
CA GLY A 7 -15.69 -3.74 -18.91
C GLY A 7 -17.07 -3.28 -18.45
N LEU A 8 -17.24 -3.08 -17.15
CA LEU A 8 -18.50 -2.65 -16.57
C LEU A 8 -18.25 -1.82 -15.31
N ASP A 9 -18.83 -0.63 -15.27
CA ASP A 9 -18.95 0.13 -14.03
C ASP A 9 -20.21 -0.33 -13.31
N LEU A 10 -20.04 -0.96 -12.15
CA LEU A 10 -21.17 -1.46 -11.37
C LEU A 10 -21.95 -0.25 -10.81
N PRO A 11 -23.28 -0.18 -11.03
CA PRO A 11 -24.11 0.92 -10.53
C PRO A 11 -24.40 0.73 -9.04
N VAL A 12 -23.38 0.96 -8.20
CA VAL A 12 -23.47 0.84 -6.75
C VAL A 12 -23.73 2.21 -6.13
N ASN A 13 -24.74 2.31 -5.26
CA ASN A 13 -25.05 3.53 -4.51
C ASN A 13 -24.06 3.77 -3.36
N GLY A 14 -24.05 5.01 -2.84
CA GLY A 14 -23.21 5.38 -1.71
C GLY A 14 -21.77 5.71 -2.10
N ALA A 15 -21.60 6.34 -3.28
CA ALA A 15 -20.31 6.88 -3.70
C ALA A 15 -19.78 7.87 -2.66
N PRO A 16 -18.48 7.83 -2.32
CA PRO A 16 -17.90 8.75 -1.37
C PRO A 16 -17.87 10.17 -1.94
N VAL A 17 -18.03 11.17 -1.08
CA VAL A 17 -17.57 12.52 -1.39
C VAL A 17 -16.04 12.45 -1.52
N GLN A 18 -15.52 12.87 -2.67
CA GLN A 18 -14.08 12.90 -2.97
C GLN A 18 -13.40 14.09 -2.27
N LYS A 19 -13.45 14.07 -0.95
CA LYS A 19 -12.83 15.04 -0.05
C LYS A 19 -12.38 14.30 1.19
N VAL A 20 -11.13 14.54 1.57
CA VAL A 20 -10.55 13.94 2.78
C VAL A 20 -11.09 14.67 4.00
N ASP A 21 -11.89 13.98 4.81
CA ASP A 21 -12.53 14.54 5.99
C ASP A 21 -12.39 13.62 7.21
N GLY A 22 -12.03 14.25 8.33
CA GLY A 22 -11.81 13.59 9.62
C GLY A 22 -10.60 12.66 9.67
N SER A 23 -10.40 12.13 10.88
CA SER A 23 -9.56 10.97 11.16
C SER A 23 -10.40 9.98 11.96
N SER A 24 -10.25 8.69 11.67
CA SER A 24 -10.88 7.67 12.50
C SER A 24 -9.96 7.30 13.66
N ALA A 25 -10.50 7.34 14.89
CA ALA A 25 -9.79 6.89 16.09
C ALA A 25 -9.73 5.36 16.10
N VAL A 26 -8.75 4.80 15.40
CA VAL A 26 -8.47 3.37 15.41
C VAL A 26 -7.37 3.08 16.41
N ARG A 27 -7.63 2.16 17.32
CA ARG A 27 -6.70 1.73 18.36
C ARG A 27 -6.10 0.36 18.11
N ARG A 28 -6.76 -0.46 17.29
CA ARG A 28 -6.23 -1.77 16.92
C ARG A 28 -5.83 -1.79 15.47
N VAL A 29 -4.61 -2.24 15.22
CA VAL A 29 -4.12 -2.54 13.88
C VAL A 29 -3.71 -3.99 13.78
N ALA A 30 -3.72 -4.54 12.57
CA ALA A 30 -3.25 -5.89 12.36
C ALA A 30 -2.44 -6.03 11.06
N VAL A 31 -1.46 -6.93 11.11
CA VAL A 31 -0.86 -7.52 9.91
C VAL A 31 -1.59 -8.84 9.64
N VAL A 32 -2.22 -8.95 8.48
CA VAL A 32 -3.08 -10.09 8.11
C VAL A 32 -2.30 -11.04 7.19
N GLY A 33 -2.34 -12.34 7.48
CA GLY A 33 -1.60 -13.35 6.74
C GLY A 33 -2.08 -13.52 5.30
N ASP A 34 -3.40 -13.44 5.08
CA ASP A 34 -4.03 -13.64 3.76
C ASP A 34 -3.69 -12.53 2.76
N ASP A 35 -3.20 -11.37 3.23
CA ASP A 35 -2.72 -10.29 2.35
C ASP A 35 -1.43 -10.67 1.62
N PHE A 36 -0.70 -11.67 2.11
CA PHE A 36 0.61 -12.08 1.60
C PHE A 36 0.59 -13.53 1.11
N VAL A 37 0.35 -13.71 -0.20
CA VAL A 37 0.21 -15.02 -0.83
C VAL A 37 1.44 -15.91 -0.55
N GLY A 38 1.19 -17.06 0.05
CA GLY A 38 2.21 -18.10 0.26
C GLY A 38 3.15 -17.87 1.45
N MET A 39 3.05 -16.72 2.13
CA MET A 39 3.90 -16.32 3.26
C MET A 39 3.79 -17.31 4.42
N LYS A 40 4.94 -17.61 5.07
CA LYS A 40 4.99 -18.43 6.29
C LYS A 40 5.75 -17.71 7.39
N PRO A 41 5.08 -17.19 8.43
CA PRO A 41 5.73 -16.31 9.38
C PRO A 41 6.65 -17.08 10.34
N ALA A 42 7.87 -16.59 10.50
CA ALA A 42 8.73 -16.83 11.65
C ALA A 42 8.59 -15.63 12.60
N LEU A 43 7.73 -15.78 13.60
CA LEU A 43 7.44 -14.74 14.59
C LEU A 43 8.69 -14.38 15.40
N GLU A 44 8.95 -13.08 15.52
CA GLU A 44 10.02 -12.49 16.35
C GLU A 44 9.43 -11.85 17.62
N VAL A 45 8.11 -11.81 17.74
CA VAL A 45 7.35 -11.26 18.89
C VAL A 45 6.30 -12.25 19.40
N SER A 46 5.87 -12.04 20.64
CA SER A 46 4.84 -12.79 21.36
C SER A 46 3.71 -11.87 21.84
N VAL A 47 2.57 -12.45 22.19
CA VAL A 47 1.49 -11.71 22.85
C VAL A 47 2.01 -11.14 24.18
N GLY A 48 1.77 -9.85 24.41
CA GLY A 48 2.28 -9.10 25.56
C GLY A 48 3.52 -8.26 25.26
N ASP A 49 4.20 -8.48 24.13
CA ASP A 49 5.40 -7.72 23.78
C ASP A 49 5.04 -6.28 23.36
N SER A 50 5.91 -5.34 23.75
CA SER A 50 5.85 -3.95 23.27
C SER A 50 6.60 -3.83 21.94
N VAL A 51 5.98 -3.19 20.96
CA VAL A 51 6.55 -2.96 19.62
C VAL A 51 6.49 -1.49 19.26
N ARG A 52 7.44 -1.05 18.43
CA ARG A 52 7.49 0.31 17.87
C ARG A 52 6.83 0.34 16.50
N LEU A 53 6.38 1.52 16.06
CA LEU A 53 6.02 1.74 14.65
C LEU A 53 7.25 1.43 13.78
N GLY A 54 7.12 0.53 12.82
CA GLY A 54 8.24 0.04 12.00
C GLY A 54 9.08 -1.05 12.67
N GLY A 55 8.82 -1.41 13.92
CA GLY A 55 9.51 -2.50 14.61
C GLY A 55 9.21 -3.86 13.97
N ARG A 56 10.20 -4.76 13.93
CA ARG A 56 10.08 -6.09 13.32
C ARG A 56 9.06 -6.95 14.08
N LEU A 57 8.16 -7.60 13.34
CA LEU A 57 7.20 -8.55 13.88
C LEU A 57 7.56 -9.99 13.53
N PHE A 58 7.90 -10.23 12.27
CA PHE A 58 8.24 -11.55 11.75
C PHE A 58 8.92 -11.48 10.39
N THR A 59 9.52 -12.60 9.98
CA THR A 59 10.09 -12.82 8.64
C THR A 59 9.34 -13.93 7.90
N ASP A 60 9.52 -14.02 6.58
CA ASP A 60 8.98 -15.12 5.78
C ASP A 60 9.96 -16.30 5.69
N ARG A 61 9.57 -17.47 6.21
CA ARG A 61 10.35 -18.71 6.10
C ARG A 61 10.51 -19.20 4.66
N LYS A 62 9.60 -18.86 3.76
CA LYS A 62 9.68 -19.27 2.35
C LYS A 62 10.47 -18.30 1.48
N SER A 63 10.57 -17.05 1.91
CA SER A 63 11.22 -15.97 1.17
C SER A 63 12.20 -15.25 2.12
N PRO A 64 13.37 -15.86 2.38
CA PRO A 64 14.35 -15.31 3.31
C PRO A 64 14.72 -13.87 2.99
N GLY A 65 14.88 -13.06 4.04
CA GLY A 65 15.20 -11.63 3.93
C GLY A 65 13.98 -10.71 3.91
N ILE A 66 12.78 -11.20 3.58
CA ILE A 66 11.57 -10.36 3.69
C ILE A 66 11.19 -10.19 5.17
N VAL A 67 11.05 -8.93 5.57
CA VAL A 67 10.68 -8.51 6.93
C VAL A 67 9.29 -7.88 6.91
N TYR A 68 8.48 -8.22 7.92
CA TYR A 68 7.18 -7.61 8.17
C TYR A 68 7.27 -6.82 9.48
N THR A 69 6.92 -5.54 9.39
CA THR A 69 7.06 -4.57 10.48
C THR A 69 5.70 -4.12 11.00
N SER A 70 5.71 -3.52 12.19
CA SER A 70 4.52 -3.07 12.86
C SER A 70 3.96 -1.78 12.25
N PRO A 71 2.68 -1.73 11.84
CA PRO A 71 2.05 -0.50 11.35
C PRO A 71 1.64 0.47 12.47
N ALA A 72 1.97 0.16 13.74
CA ALA A 72 1.79 1.03 14.90
C ALA A 72 2.79 0.73 16.02
N GLY A 73 3.06 1.69 16.89
CA GLY A 73 3.67 1.45 18.19
C GLY A 73 2.60 1.07 19.22
N GLY A 74 2.88 0.08 20.05
CA GLY A 74 1.92 -0.42 21.04
C GLY A 74 2.25 -1.81 21.57
N THR A 75 1.22 -2.54 21.97
CA THR A 75 1.37 -3.89 22.53
C THR A 75 0.76 -4.93 21.61
N VAL A 76 1.46 -6.04 21.39
CA VAL A 76 0.91 -7.19 20.67
C VAL A 76 -0.16 -7.85 21.55
N VAL A 77 -1.43 -7.72 21.18
CA VAL A 77 -2.55 -8.22 21.98
C VAL A 77 -3.06 -9.58 21.52
N GLU A 78 -2.90 -9.90 20.23
CA GLU A 78 -3.37 -11.18 19.67
C GLU A 78 -2.44 -11.68 18.56
N ILE A 79 -2.24 -13.00 18.52
CA ILE A 79 -1.62 -13.70 17.39
C ILE A 79 -2.59 -14.83 17.00
N ASN A 80 -3.46 -14.52 16.04
CA ASN A 80 -4.57 -15.36 15.64
C ASN A 80 -4.10 -16.45 14.67
N ARG A 81 -4.54 -17.68 14.94
CA ARG A 81 -4.22 -18.85 14.12
C ARG A 81 -5.49 -19.64 13.82
N GLY A 82 -5.65 -19.99 12.54
CA GLY A 82 -6.74 -20.81 12.05
C GLY A 82 -6.43 -22.31 12.10
N GLU A 83 -7.19 -23.06 11.30
CA GLU A 83 -7.01 -24.50 11.14
C GLU A 83 -5.56 -24.84 10.75
N LYS A 84 -5.03 -25.96 11.27
CA LYS A 84 -3.63 -26.39 11.06
C LYS A 84 -2.59 -25.32 11.42
N ARG A 85 -2.93 -24.41 12.35
CA ARG A 85 -2.09 -23.31 12.85
C ARG A 85 -1.70 -22.28 11.77
N VAL A 86 -2.49 -22.17 10.70
CA VAL A 86 -2.33 -21.13 9.67
C VAL A 86 -2.37 -19.76 10.35
N PHE A 87 -1.39 -18.90 10.09
CA PHE A 87 -1.36 -17.55 10.64
C PHE A 87 -2.45 -16.70 9.99
N GLN A 88 -3.33 -16.12 10.81
CA GLN A 88 -4.42 -15.28 10.33
C GLN A 88 -4.08 -13.81 10.50
N SER A 89 -3.71 -13.39 11.71
CA SER A 89 -3.35 -12.00 11.97
C SER A 89 -2.47 -11.86 13.21
N LEU A 90 -1.72 -10.77 13.27
CA LEU A 90 -1.08 -10.27 14.48
C LEU A 90 -1.65 -8.90 14.77
N VAL A 91 -2.28 -8.73 15.94
CA VAL A 91 -2.99 -7.51 16.33
C VAL A 91 -2.16 -6.73 17.33
N ILE A 92 -1.98 -5.44 17.08
CA ILE A 92 -1.33 -4.48 17.96
C ILE A 92 -2.37 -3.47 18.44
N GLU A 93 -2.40 -3.25 19.75
CA GLU A 93 -3.21 -2.21 20.37
C GLU A 93 -2.34 -1.00 20.69
N THR A 94 -2.74 0.17 20.18
CA THR A 94 -2.06 1.44 20.41
C THR A 94 -2.37 1.98 21.81
N PRO A 95 -1.44 2.73 22.41
CA PRO A 95 -1.64 3.32 23.73
C PRO A 95 -2.86 4.25 23.76
N ALA A 96 -3.60 4.24 24.87
CA ALA A 96 -4.80 5.07 25.08
C ALA A 96 -4.52 6.58 25.16
N GLY A 97 -3.25 6.99 25.14
CA GLY A 97 -2.76 8.36 25.18
C GLY A 97 -1.23 8.39 25.15
N GLY A 98 -0.66 9.46 24.60
CA GLY A 98 0.78 9.61 24.40
C GLY A 98 1.21 9.39 22.94
N ALA A 99 2.47 9.70 22.64
CA ALA A 99 3.07 9.41 21.34
C ALA A 99 3.47 7.93 21.27
N GLU A 100 3.31 7.33 20.09
CA GLU A 100 3.83 6.00 19.80
C GLU A 100 5.37 6.06 19.78
N GLU A 101 6.03 5.01 20.29
CA GLU A 101 7.44 4.82 19.97
C GLU A 101 7.60 4.46 18.49
N VAL A 102 8.55 5.10 17.84
CA VAL A 102 8.81 4.96 16.41
C VAL A 102 10.22 4.45 16.21
N GLU A 103 10.37 3.45 15.35
CA GLU A 103 11.67 3.03 14.86
C GLU A 103 12.17 4.03 13.82
N GLU A 104 13.41 4.49 13.96
CA GLU A 104 14.06 5.37 13.00
C GLU A 104 14.90 4.56 12.04
N PHE A 105 14.76 4.86 10.76
CA PHE A 105 15.49 4.27 9.66
C PHE A 105 16.46 5.29 9.08
N GLU A 106 17.30 4.83 8.17
CA GLU A 106 18.18 5.69 7.41
C GLU A 106 17.38 6.72 6.58
N SER A 107 17.57 8.00 6.88
CA SER A 107 17.15 9.10 6.00
C SER A 107 18.22 9.34 4.95
N VAL A 108 17.80 9.47 3.70
CA VAL A 108 18.67 9.75 2.56
C VAL A 108 18.71 11.25 2.26
N GLY A 109 17.58 11.94 2.47
CA GLY A 109 17.43 13.34 2.08
C GLY A 109 17.23 13.52 0.57
N GLU A 110 16.46 14.54 0.19
CA GLU A 110 15.98 14.71 -1.18
C GLU A 110 17.08 14.91 -2.24
N SER A 111 18.22 15.49 -1.85
CA SER A 111 19.33 15.78 -2.76
C SER A 111 20.20 14.58 -3.08
N GLN A 112 20.09 13.49 -2.31
CA GLN A 112 20.97 12.31 -2.44
C GLN A 112 20.24 11.11 -3.06
N ILE A 113 18.98 11.27 -3.44
CA ILE A 113 18.16 10.17 -3.98
C ILE A 113 18.76 9.59 -5.25
N GLU A 114 19.20 10.42 -6.20
CA GLU A 114 19.79 9.96 -7.45
C GLU A 114 21.14 9.23 -7.28
N GLU A 115 21.76 9.33 -6.10
CA GLU A 115 23.04 8.68 -5.77
C GLU A 115 22.85 7.36 -5.01
N LEU A 116 21.60 6.98 -4.68
CA LEU A 116 21.32 5.73 -4.01
C LEU A 116 21.67 4.53 -4.90
N SER A 117 22.46 3.60 -4.36
CA SER A 117 22.61 2.29 -4.98
C SER A 117 21.34 1.45 -4.80
N SER A 118 21.12 0.52 -5.73
CA SER A 118 20.03 -0.46 -5.65
C SER A 118 20.05 -1.23 -4.34
N GLU A 119 21.24 -1.66 -3.90
CA GLU A 119 21.42 -2.43 -2.66
C GLU A 119 21.04 -1.62 -1.42
N ARG A 120 21.43 -0.33 -1.37
CA ARG A 120 21.12 0.55 -0.24
C ARG A 120 19.62 0.83 -0.17
N LEU A 121 19.00 1.22 -1.28
CA LEU A 121 17.55 1.43 -1.34
C LEU A 121 16.79 0.18 -0.90
N ARG A 122 17.17 -0.98 -1.43
CA ARG A 122 16.57 -2.27 -1.08
C ARG A 122 16.71 -2.57 0.41
N GLY A 123 17.87 -2.32 1.01
CA GLY A 123 18.08 -2.45 2.46
C GLY A 123 17.08 -1.60 3.25
N ILE A 124 16.98 -0.30 2.94
CA ILE A 124 16.04 0.63 3.58
C ILE A 124 14.59 0.14 3.47
N LEU A 125 14.17 -0.31 2.29
CA LEU A 125 12.80 -0.80 2.05
C LEU A 125 12.52 -2.13 2.75
N VAL A 126 13.50 -3.02 2.83
CA VAL A 126 13.36 -4.31 3.51
C VAL A 126 13.31 -4.10 5.03
N ASP A 127 14.25 -3.33 5.59
CA ASP A 127 14.34 -3.13 7.03
C ASP A 127 13.12 -2.39 7.59
N SER A 128 12.57 -1.45 6.84
CA SER A 128 11.32 -0.75 7.18
C SER A 128 10.06 -1.59 6.96
N GLY A 129 10.15 -2.69 6.22
CA GLY A 129 9.01 -3.52 5.80
C GLY A 129 8.22 -2.98 4.60
N LEU A 130 8.55 -1.80 4.06
CA LEU A 130 7.90 -1.26 2.85
C LEU A 130 8.14 -2.11 1.59
N TRP A 131 9.15 -2.99 1.59
CA TRP A 131 9.34 -3.98 0.52
C TRP A 131 8.08 -4.83 0.28
N THR A 132 7.27 -5.05 1.32
CA THR A 132 6.03 -5.84 1.23
C THR A 132 4.91 -5.15 0.45
N ALA A 133 5.05 -3.86 0.12
CA ALA A 133 4.12 -3.14 -0.76
C ALA A 133 4.22 -3.57 -2.23
N PHE A 134 5.37 -4.11 -2.66
CA PHE A 134 5.53 -4.64 -4.00
C PHE A 134 4.83 -5.99 -4.15
N ARG A 135 4.17 -6.19 -5.29
CA ARG A 135 3.60 -7.48 -5.67
C ARG A 135 4.00 -7.86 -7.08
N GLN A 136 4.42 -9.12 -7.25
CA GLN A 136 4.73 -9.69 -8.55
C GLN A 136 3.46 -10.00 -9.34
N ARG A 137 3.55 -9.97 -10.67
CA ARG A 137 2.61 -10.64 -11.56
C ARG A 137 3.38 -11.65 -12.42
N PRO A 138 2.84 -12.86 -12.60
CA PRO A 138 1.45 -13.26 -12.33
C PRO A 138 1.15 -13.73 -10.88
N PHE A 139 2.16 -13.98 -10.05
CA PHE A 139 2.00 -14.75 -8.80
C PHE A 139 1.37 -14.01 -7.63
N SER A 140 1.37 -12.68 -7.64
CA SER A 140 0.84 -11.82 -6.56
C SER A 140 1.52 -12.03 -5.19
N ILE A 141 2.76 -12.52 -5.20
CA ILE A 141 3.61 -12.66 -4.02
C ILE A 141 4.50 -11.41 -3.85
N VAL A 142 4.97 -11.17 -2.63
CA VAL A 142 6.04 -10.20 -2.39
C VAL A 142 7.31 -10.67 -3.11
N PRO A 143 8.00 -9.81 -3.87
CA PRO A 143 9.20 -10.22 -4.59
C PRO A 143 10.31 -10.72 -3.66
N PRO A 144 11.07 -11.77 -4.03
CA PRO A 144 12.32 -12.11 -3.38
C PRO A 144 13.25 -10.90 -3.29
N VAL A 145 13.92 -10.73 -2.16
CA VAL A 145 14.73 -9.54 -1.90
C VAL A 145 15.89 -9.38 -2.87
N ASP A 146 16.37 -10.42 -3.54
CA ASP A 146 17.46 -10.38 -4.51
C ASP A 146 16.99 -10.21 -5.96
N SER A 147 15.67 -10.14 -6.18
CA SER A 147 15.09 -10.08 -7.52
C SER A 147 14.89 -8.66 -8.04
N LEU A 148 14.69 -8.53 -9.36
CA LEU A 148 14.27 -7.33 -10.07
C LEU A 148 13.14 -7.68 -11.05
N PRO A 149 12.18 -6.75 -11.29
CA PRO A 149 11.16 -6.94 -12.31
C PRO A 149 11.69 -6.67 -13.72
N ASP A 150 11.05 -7.28 -14.71
CA ASP A 150 11.17 -6.87 -16.11
C ASP A 150 10.59 -5.46 -16.33
N ALA A 151 9.52 -5.11 -15.62
CA ALA A 151 8.90 -3.79 -15.61
C ALA A 151 8.15 -3.53 -14.29
N MET A 152 8.17 -2.29 -13.80
CA MET A 152 7.49 -1.87 -12.58
C MET A 152 6.33 -0.91 -12.90
N PHE A 153 5.20 -1.10 -12.23
CA PHE A 153 3.98 -0.32 -12.44
C PHE A 153 3.56 0.36 -11.13
N VAL A 154 3.51 1.68 -11.15
CA VAL A 154 2.88 2.48 -10.10
C VAL A 154 1.44 2.75 -10.53
N THR A 155 0.48 2.15 -9.83
CA THR A 155 -0.94 2.36 -10.13
C THR A 155 -1.44 3.58 -9.38
N ALA A 156 -1.65 4.69 -10.09
CA ALA A 156 -2.27 5.94 -9.63
C ALA A 156 -3.61 6.17 -10.37
N ILE A 157 -4.39 5.10 -10.47
CA ILE A 157 -5.75 5.04 -11.00
C ILE A 157 -6.48 3.95 -10.22
N ASP A 158 -7.75 4.19 -9.86
CA ASP A 158 -8.63 3.16 -9.34
C ASP A 158 -9.98 3.23 -10.06
N THR A 159 -10.43 2.09 -10.55
CA THR A 159 -11.71 1.95 -11.27
C THR A 159 -12.63 0.97 -10.56
N ASN A 160 -12.26 0.49 -9.37
CA ASN A 160 -13.20 -0.24 -8.54
C ASN A 160 -14.39 0.68 -8.22
N PRO A 161 -15.62 0.13 -8.12
CA PRO A 161 -16.77 0.91 -7.69
C PRO A 161 -16.51 1.57 -6.33
N LEU A 162 -16.92 2.82 -6.19
CA LEU A 162 -16.81 3.59 -4.93
C LEU A 162 -15.37 3.88 -4.48
N ALA A 163 -14.38 3.71 -5.36
CA ALA A 163 -12.98 3.96 -5.02
C ALA A 163 -12.68 5.43 -4.69
N ALA A 164 -11.59 5.64 -3.96
CA ALA A 164 -11.03 6.97 -3.78
C ALA A 164 -10.32 7.43 -5.05
N ASP A 165 -10.48 8.70 -5.42
CA ASP A 165 -9.73 9.30 -6.52
C ASP A 165 -8.27 9.54 -6.09
N PRO A 166 -7.27 8.90 -6.75
CA PRO A 166 -5.87 9.12 -6.44
C PRO A 166 -5.43 10.58 -6.55
N ALA A 167 -6.01 11.38 -7.46
CA ALA A 167 -5.64 12.78 -7.61
C ALA A 167 -5.94 13.57 -6.33
N VAL A 168 -7.11 13.35 -5.73
CA VAL A 168 -7.52 14.01 -4.48
C VAL A 168 -6.60 13.64 -3.31
N ILE A 169 -6.10 12.40 -3.27
CA ILE A 169 -5.19 11.95 -2.21
C ILE A 169 -3.78 12.50 -2.39
N LEU A 170 -3.32 12.58 -3.64
CA LEU A 170 -1.97 13.04 -3.97
C LEU A 170 -1.82 14.57 -3.92
N GLU A 171 -2.91 15.34 -4.01
CA GLU A 171 -2.87 16.82 -3.88
C GLU A 171 -2.08 17.30 -2.65
N SER A 172 -2.25 16.64 -1.50
CA SER A 172 -1.55 17.01 -0.26
C SER A 172 -0.23 16.27 -0.02
N GLN A 173 0.18 15.35 -0.92
CA GLN A 173 1.33 14.46 -0.76
C GLN A 173 2.18 14.38 -2.05
N ALA A 174 2.13 15.44 -2.86
CA ALA A 174 2.75 15.47 -4.17
C ALA A 174 4.27 15.37 -4.10
N ALA A 175 4.89 16.04 -3.13
CA ALA A 175 6.34 16.03 -2.95
C ALA A 175 6.85 14.64 -2.58
N GLU A 176 6.20 13.98 -1.62
CA GLU A 176 6.51 12.64 -1.16
C GLU A 176 6.28 11.61 -2.28
N PHE A 177 5.20 11.74 -3.06
CA PHE A 177 4.98 10.87 -4.21
C PHE A 177 6.08 10.99 -5.28
N VAL A 178 6.44 12.22 -5.66
CA VAL A 178 7.54 12.50 -6.60
C VAL A 178 8.86 11.94 -6.08
N LEU A 179 9.13 12.11 -4.79
CA LEU A 179 10.34 11.57 -4.15
C LEU A 179 10.35 10.04 -4.15
N GLY A 180 9.20 9.41 -3.88
CA GLY A 180 9.03 7.97 -3.97
C GLY A 180 9.32 7.45 -5.37
N LEU A 181 8.80 8.11 -6.41
CA LEU A 181 9.10 7.76 -7.81
C LEU A 181 10.59 7.88 -8.14
N ARG A 182 11.25 8.96 -7.72
CA ARG A 182 12.71 9.15 -7.87
C ARG A 182 13.49 8.05 -7.17
N GLY A 183 13.06 7.64 -5.97
CA GLY A 183 13.62 6.51 -5.24
C GLY A 183 13.45 5.20 -6.00
N LEU A 184 12.24 4.86 -6.45
CA LEU A 184 11.98 3.63 -7.20
C LEU A 184 12.83 3.48 -8.46
N ARG A 185 13.21 4.59 -9.12
CA ARG A 185 14.15 4.56 -10.26
C ARG A 185 15.54 4.04 -9.91
N GLN A 186 15.96 4.11 -8.66
CA GLN A 186 17.27 3.62 -8.21
C GLN A 186 17.30 2.12 -7.92
N LEU A 187 16.14 1.46 -7.87
CA LEU A 187 16.09 0.03 -7.57
C LEU A 187 16.70 -0.81 -8.71
N GLY A 188 16.72 -0.31 -9.93
CA GLY A 188 17.41 -0.96 -11.04
C GLY A 188 17.07 -0.37 -12.41
N GLU A 189 17.69 -0.93 -13.45
CA GLU A 189 17.43 -0.56 -14.83
C GLU A 189 16.23 -1.34 -15.38
N MET A 190 15.02 -0.85 -15.09
CA MET A 190 13.77 -1.36 -15.68
C MET A 190 12.87 -0.20 -16.12
N PRO A 191 11.89 -0.43 -17.01
CA PRO A 191 10.79 0.51 -17.21
C PRO A 191 9.99 0.73 -15.91
N LEU A 192 9.80 1.99 -15.54
CA LEU A 192 8.92 2.39 -14.44
C LEU A 192 7.70 3.12 -15.02
N HIS A 193 6.56 2.43 -15.09
CA HIS A 193 5.32 2.97 -15.62
C HIS A 193 4.52 3.66 -14.51
N LEU A 194 4.28 4.96 -14.64
CA LEU A 194 3.27 5.66 -13.85
C LEU A 194 1.94 5.58 -14.60
N VAL A 195 1.00 4.80 -14.08
CA VAL A 195 -0.29 4.59 -14.72
C VAL A 195 -1.37 5.43 -14.05
N THR A 196 -2.08 6.22 -14.85
CA THR A 196 -3.08 7.20 -14.37
C THR A 196 -4.37 7.12 -15.19
N ALA A 197 -5.45 7.68 -14.67
CA ALA A 197 -6.63 7.95 -15.48
C ALA A 197 -6.32 9.02 -16.53
N ALA A 198 -7.01 8.95 -17.67
CA ALA A 198 -6.97 10.02 -18.66
C ALA A 198 -7.28 11.37 -17.99
N ASP A 199 -6.47 12.38 -18.30
CA ASP A 199 -6.61 13.77 -17.85
C ASP A 199 -6.54 14.00 -16.32
N ALA A 200 -6.15 12.97 -15.54
CA ALA A 200 -5.97 13.11 -14.11
C ALA A 200 -4.71 13.94 -13.77
N ALA A 201 -4.86 14.87 -12.83
CA ALA A 201 -3.77 15.71 -12.33
C ALA A 201 -2.92 14.94 -11.30
N ILE A 202 -2.11 14.01 -11.79
CA ILE A 202 -1.21 13.19 -10.96
C ILE A 202 0.22 13.75 -11.07
N PRO A 203 0.91 14.07 -9.95
CA PRO A 203 2.29 14.55 -9.98
C PRO A 203 3.27 13.45 -10.40
N GLY A 204 4.50 13.80 -10.78
CA GLY A 204 5.57 12.84 -11.05
C GLY A 204 5.74 12.42 -12.51
N THR A 205 4.94 12.95 -13.44
CA THR A 205 5.15 12.77 -14.89
C THR A 205 6.46 13.38 -15.39
N GLU A 206 6.99 14.35 -14.64
CA GLU A 206 8.24 15.06 -14.86
C GLU A 206 9.48 14.31 -14.35
N VAL A 207 9.31 13.24 -13.58
CA VAL A 207 10.42 12.46 -13.03
C VAL A 207 11.17 11.74 -14.15
N LYS A 208 12.47 12.00 -14.25
CA LYS A 208 13.33 11.39 -15.28
C LYS A 208 13.28 9.86 -15.21
N GLY A 209 12.99 9.22 -16.34
CA GLY A 209 12.93 7.76 -16.46
C GLY A 209 11.61 7.13 -16.02
N VAL A 210 10.64 7.93 -15.56
CA VAL A 210 9.25 7.49 -15.43
C VAL A 210 8.56 7.56 -16.79
N VAL A 211 7.87 6.48 -17.17
CA VAL A 211 7.06 6.41 -18.38
C VAL A 211 5.60 6.60 -18.00
N HIS A 212 5.07 7.79 -18.27
CA HIS A 212 3.66 8.08 -17.99
C HIS A 212 2.74 7.39 -18.99
N GLN A 213 1.76 6.65 -18.48
CA GLN A 213 0.76 5.93 -19.26
C GLN A 213 -0.64 6.24 -18.75
N THR A 214 -1.56 6.47 -19.66
CA THR A 214 -2.95 6.83 -19.34
C THR A 214 -3.91 5.77 -19.82
N PHE A 215 -4.84 5.37 -18.96
CA PHE A 215 -5.95 4.47 -19.28
C PHE A 215 -7.29 5.18 -19.08
N SER A 216 -8.29 4.76 -19.86
CA SER A 216 -9.66 5.27 -19.75
C SER A 216 -10.67 4.15 -20.00
N GLY A 217 -11.92 4.39 -19.63
CA GLY A 217 -13.01 3.43 -19.74
C GLY A 217 -13.35 2.75 -18.42
N PRO A 218 -14.31 1.80 -18.43
CA PRO A 218 -14.83 1.18 -17.23
C PRO A 218 -13.81 0.25 -16.56
N HIS A 219 -14.14 -0.25 -15.38
CA HIS A 219 -13.41 -1.36 -14.77
C HIS A 219 -13.30 -2.54 -15.77
N PRO A 220 -12.09 -3.09 -16.05
CA PRO A 220 -10.88 -3.07 -15.23
C PRO A 220 -9.74 -2.13 -15.70
N ALA A 221 -10.05 -0.90 -16.15
CA ALA A 221 -9.02 0.04 -16.62
C ALA A 221 -8.00 0.46 -15.56
N GLY A 222 -8.30 0.32 -14.28
CA GLY A 222 -7.38 0.60 -13.16
C GLY A 222 -6.56 -0.60 -12.68
N LEU A 223 -6.74 -1.81 -13.23
CA LEU A 223 -6.05 -3.00 -12.72
C LEU A 223 -4.61 -3.11 -13.26
N PRO A 224 -3.61 -3.39 -12.39
CA PRO A 224 -2.22 -3.60 -12.82
C PRO A 224 -2.07 -4.71 -13.88
N GLY A 225 -2.87 -5.77 -13.78
CA GLY A 225 -2.86 -6.86 -14.76
C GLY A 225 -3.30 -6.42 -16.15
N THR A 226 -4.29 -5.53 -16.22
CA THR A 226 -4.70 -4.87 -17.48
C THR A 226 -3.56 -4.01 -18.02
N HIS A 227 -2.92 -3.22 -17.16
CA HIS A 227 -1.82 -2.34 -17.57
C HIS A 227 -0.66 -3.14 -18.17
N MET A 228 -0.21 -4.17 -17.46
CA MET A 228 0.84 -5.08 -17.92
C MET A 228 0.46 -5.77 -19.22
N HIS A 229 -0.79 -6.22 -19.39
CA HIS A 229 -1.24 -6.84 -20.64
C HIS A 229 -1.05 -5.96 -21.88
N PHE A 230 -1.22 -4.64 -21.76
CA PHE A 230 -1.09 -3.72 -22.90
C PHE A 230 0.30 -3.11 -23.06
N LEU A 231 1.06 -2.97 -21.97
CA LEU A 231 2.33 -2.25 -21.96
C LEU A 231 3.53 -3.22 -21.95
N ASP A 232 3.59 -4.09 -20.94
CA ASP A 232 4.68 -5.07 -20.76
C ASP A 232 4.10 -6.42 -20.31
N PRO A 233 3.66 -7.26 -21.27
CA PRO A 233 2.97 -8.50 -20.96
C PRO A 233 3.82 -9.46 -20.12
N VAL A 234 3.27 -9.85 -18.97
CA VAL A 234 3.88 -10.79 -18.03
C VAL A 234 3.47 -12.24 -18.33
N GLY A 235 4.29 -13.19 -17.87
CA GLY A 235 4.05 -14.62 -18.04
C GLY A 235 5.02 -15.44 -17.19
N GLU A 236 5.16 -16.73 -17.49
CA GLU A 236 6.02 -17.62 -16.69
C GLU A 236 7.51 -17.21 -16.67
N ARG A 237 7.97 -16.53 -17.73
CA ARG A 237 9.37 -16.11 -17.91
C ARG A 237 9.60 -14.61 -17.80
N ARG A 238 8.52 -13.84 -17.59
CA ARG A 238 8.56 -12.37 -17.48
C ARG A 238 7.71 -11.93 -16.31
N VAL A 239 8.36 -11.34 -15.32
CA VAL A 239 7.73 -10.97 -14.05
C VAL A 239 7.70 -9.45 -13.93
N GLY A 240 6.50 -8.89 -13.96
CA GLY A 240 6.27 -7.48 -13.68
C GLY A 240 6.00 -7.28 -12.19
N TRP A 241 6.36 -6.12 -11.65
CA TRP A 241 5.96 -5.73 -10.29
C TRP A 241 4.96 -4.58 -10.34
N HIS A 242 4.11 -4.49 -9.34
CA HIS A 242 3.28 -3.31 -9.13
C HIS A 242 3.28 -2.86 -7.67
N ILE A 243 3.02 -1.56 -7.49
CA ILE A 243 2.91 -0.87 -6.21
C ILE A 243 1.85 0.23 -6.30
N GLY A 244 1.12 0.48 -5.20
CA GLY A 244 0.08 1.49 -5.14
C GLY A 244 0.61 2.90 -4.87
N TYR A 245 -0.12 3.92 -5.31
CA TYR A 245 0.30 5.32 -5.17
C TYR A 245 0.54 5.77 -3.72
N GLN A 246 -0.27 5.31 -2.75
CA GLN A 246 -0.06 5.64 -1.33
C GLN A 246 1.18 4.96 -0.75
N ASP A 247 1.57 3.78 -1.26
CA ASP A 247 2.80 3.12 -0.83
C ASP A 247 4.03 3.83 -1.41
N VAL A 248 3.92 4.40 -2.62
CA VAL A 248 4.98 5.26 -3.18
C VAL A 248 5.16 6.54 -2.36
N VAL A 249 4.06 7.14 -1.86
CA VAL A 249 4.13 8.26 -0.90
C VAL A 249 4.85 7.85 0.37
N ALA A 250 4.54 6.66 0.91
CA ALA A 250 5.22 6.14 2.10
C ALA A 250 6.72 5.91 1.87
N ILE A 251 7.11 5.44 0.68
CA ILE A 251 8.53 5.32 0.29
C ILE A 251 9.20 6.70 0.25
N GLY A 252 8.57 7.70 -0.36
CA GLY A 252 9.10 9.06 -0.37
C GLY A 252 9.31 9.61 1.04
N THR A 253 8.31 9.47 1.90
CA THR A 253 8.39 9.91 3.30
C THR A 253 9.51 9.20 4.05
N LEU A 254 9.67 7.88 3.86
CA LEU A 254 10.76 7.12 4.47
C LEU A 254 12.13 7.63 4.02
N LEU A 255 12.30 7.88 2.72
CA LEU A 255 13.58 8.32 2.16
C LEU A 255 13.95 9.76 2.59
N SER A 256 12.99 10.66 2.75
CA SER A 256 13.25 12.02 3.22
C SER A 256 13.44 12.10 4.73
N THR A 257 12.64 11.38 5.51
CA THR A 257 12.57 11.57 6.97
C THR A 257 13.21 10.47 7.79
N GLY A 258 13.48 9.30 7.19
CA GLY A 258 13.87 8.10 7.94
C GLY A 258 12.73 7.51 8.77
N ARG A 259 11.47 7.94 8.57
CA ARG A 259 10.32 7.47 9.35
C ARG A 259 9.30 6.78 8.45
N LEU A 260 8.79 5.65 8.93
CA LEU A 260 7.76 4.89 8.23
C LEU A 260 6.42 5.63 8.28
N ASP A 261 5.82 5.90 7.13
CA ASP A 261 4.47 6.43 7.03
C ASP A 261 3.43 5.31 6.80
N CYS A 262 2.69 5.00 7.86
CA CYS A 262 1.58 4.04 7.83
C CYS A 262 0.21 4.70 7.63
N GLN A 263 0.13 6.02 7.39
CA GLN A 263 -1.15 6.69 7.12
C GLN A 263 -1.78 6.15 5.84
N ARG A 264 -3.10 5.98 5.85
CA ARG A 264 -3.87 5.64 4.65
C ARG A 264 -5.07 6.56 4.54
N ILE A 265 -5.38 6.97 3.32
CA ILE A 265 -6.66 7.62 3.00
C ILE A 265 -7.51 6.61 2.25
N VAL A 266 -8.64 6.24 2.84
CA VAL A 266 -9.50 5.17 2.30
C VAL A 266 -10.91 5.71 2.03
N SER A 267 -11.58 5.11 1.07
CA SER A 267 -13.00 5.36 0.81
C SER A 267 -13.86 4.61 1.84
N LEU A 268 -14.50 5.34 2.75
CA LEU A 268 -15.58 4.80 3.58
C LEU A 268 -16.88 5.07 2.83
N CYS A 269 -17.49 4.02 2.31
CA CYS A 269 -18.55 4.15 1.31
C CYS A 269 -19.55 2.98 1.33
N GLY A 270 -20.51 3.06 0.41
CA GLY A 270 -21.52 2.03 0.14
C GLY A 270 -22.91 2.40 0.66
N PRO A 271 -23.95 1.64 0.26
CA PRO A 271 -25.34 2.01 0.55
C PRO A 271 -25.70 2.07 2.03
N GLY A 272 -24.94 1.37 2.88
CA GLY A 272 -25.15 1.34 4.33
C GLY A 272 -24.36 2.40 5.11
N ALA A 273 -23.48 3.16 4.46
CA ALA A 273 -22.67 4.19 5.12
C ALA A 273 -23.49 5.46 5.36
N SER A 274 -23.38 6.05 6.56
CA SER A 274 -24.11 7.26 6.95
C SER A 274 -23.56 8.51 6.25
N GLN A 275 -22.24 8.60 6.12
CA GLN A 275 -21.54 9.74 5.52
C GLN A 275 -20.40 9.26 4.60
N PRO A 276 -20.71 8.78 3.38
CA PRO A 276 -19.72 8.29 2.44
C PRO A 276 -18.68 9.37 2.10
N ARG A 277 -17.39 9.14 2.38
CA ARG A 277 -16.30 10.11 2.20
C ARG A 277 -14.93 9.45 2.22
N LEU A 278 -13.88 10.22 1.95
CA LEU A 278 -12.51 9.79 2.17
C LEU A 278 -12.10 10.09 3.62
N VAL A 279 -11.56 9.09 4.32
CA VAL A 279 -11.16 9.22 5.73
C VAL A 279 -9.68 8.91 5.91
N ARG A 280 -9.01 9.65 6.79
CA ARG A 280 -7.65 9.31 7.24
C ARG A 280 -7.72 8.20 8.28
N THR A 281 -6.94 7.16 8.04
CA THR A 281 -6.75 6.00 8.92
C THR A 281 -5.28 5.54 8.82
N ARG A 282 -4.99 4.31 9.20
CA ARG A 282 -3.66 3.69 9.07
C ARG A 282 -3.71 2.30 8.48
N LEU A 283 -2.56 1.84 8.00
CA LEU A 283 -2.36 0.48 7.50
C LEU A 283 -2.77 -0.54 8.57
N GLY A 284 -3.54 -1.55 8.16
CA GLY A 284 -4.01 -2.60 9.06
C GLY A 284 -5.06 -2.15 10.07
N ALA A 285 -5.61 -0.94 9.97
CA ALA A 285 -6.64 -0.44 10.87
C ALA A 285 -7.81 -1.42 11.06
N SER A 286 -8.24 -1.60 12.31
CA SER A 286 -9.44 -2.36 12.64
C SER A 286 -10.63 -1.78 11.92
N VAL A 287 -11.10 -2.52 10.91
CA VAL A 287 -12.27 -2.15 10.11
C VAL A 287 -13.51 -2.02 11.00
N LYS A 288 -13.61 -2.83 12.05
CA LYS A 288 -14.70 -2.75 13.04
C LYS A 288 -14.70 -1.40 13.78
N GLU A 289 -13.53 -0.92 14.19
CA GLU A 289 -13.41 0.39 14.85
C GLU A 289 -13.63 1.53 13.84
N LEU A 290 -13.08 1.38 12.64
CA LEU A 290 -13.20 2.36 11.55
C LEU A 290 -14.65 2.65 11.16
N VAL A 291 -15.54 1.65 11.17
CA VAL A 291 -16.96 1.83 10.81
C VAL A 291 -17.87 2.08 12.01
N SER A 292 -17.33 2.17 13.23
CA SER A 292 -18.13 2.37 14.43
C SER A 292 -18.81 3.75 14.40
N GLY A 293 -20.14 3.77 14.35
CA GLY A 293 -20.92 5.01 14.22
C GLY A 293 -21.06 5.54 12.77
N GLU A 294 -20.46 4.85 11.80
CA GLU A 294 -20.45 5.24 10.38
C GLU A 294 -21.49 4.45 9.54
N VAL A 295 -22.25 3.55 10.18
CA VAL A 295 -23.22 2.65 9.53
C VAL A 295 -24.64 3.07 9.92
N ALA A 296 -25.47 3.38 8.91
CA ALA A 296 -26.87 3.76 9.10
C ALA A 296 -27.86 2.61 8.88
N ALA A 297 -27.47 1.58 8.12
CA ALA A 297 -28.34 0.46 7.77
C ALA A 297 -28.23 -0.72 8.75
N GLU A 298 -29.29 -1.50 8.86
CA GLU A 298 -29.27 -2.78 9.56
C GLU A 298 -28.63 -3.87 8.68
N ASN A 299 -27.98 -4.87 9.30
CA ASN A 299 -27.41 -6.04 8.62
C ASN A 299 -26.39 -5.72 7.51
N VAL A 300 -25.42 -4.86 7.80
CA VAL A 300 -24.37 -4.49 6.85
C VAL A 300 -23.20 -5.48 6.91
N ARG A 301 -22.70 -5.88 5.73
CA ARG A 301 -21.42 -6.56 5.58
C ARG A 301 -20.34 -5.52 5.32
N VAL A 302 -19.33 -5.49 6.17
CA VAL A 302 -18.16 -4.65 5.98
C VAL A 302 -17.11 -5.41 5.16
N ILE A 303 -16.47 -4.71 4.23
CA ILE A 303 -15.49 -5.28 3.29
C ILE A 303 -14.23 -4.42 3.37
N SER A 304 -13.07 -5.07 3.58
CA SER A 304 -11.78 -4.46 3.28
C SER A 304 -11.57 -4.57 1.77
N GLY A 305 -11.43 -3.42 1.11
CA GLY A 305 -11.24 -3.32 -0.35
C GLY A 305 -9.86 -3.75 -0.82
#